data_AF-A0A5K1D7Z5-F1
#
_entry.id   AF-A0A5K1D7Z5-F1
#
_cell.length_a   1.000
_cell.length_b   1.000
_cell.length_c   1.000
_cell.angle_alpha   90.00
_cell.angle_beta   90.00
_cell.angle_gamma   90.00
#
_symmetry.space_group_name_H-M   'P 1'
#
loop_
_entity.id
_entity.type
_entity.pdbx_description
1 polymer ?
#
loop_
_entity_poly.entity_id
_entity_poly.type
_entity_poly.pdbx_seq_one_letter_code
_entity_poly.pdbx_strand_id
1 'polypeptide(L)' 'IPVRQQAGHIQQGANHAFTYEEIVKITCNFQTLIGKGGSGSVYYGCIGNGNEVAVKVLKDLQERRTKEFVAE' A
#
# COMPACT_ATOMS: atom_id res chain seq x y z
N ILE A 1 14.55 24.76 -24.50
CA ILE A 1 13.66 24.87 -23.32
C ILE A 1 13.66 23.52 -22.63
N PRO A 2 14.32 23.32 -21.48
CA PRO A 2 14.28 22.02 -20.81
C PRO A 2 12.95 21.87 -20.06
N VAL A 3 12.25 20.77 -20.32
CA VAL A 3 11.00 20.39 -19.67
C VAL A 3 11.35 19.97 -18.23
N ARG A 4 11.01 20.80 -17.25
CA ARG A 4 11.07 20.41 -15.84
C ARG A 4 9.93 19.42 -15.58
N GLN A 5 10.21 18.13 -15.72
CA GLN A 5 9.38 17.09 -15.12
C GLN A 5 9.65 17.14 -13.61
N GLN A 6 8.79 17.81 -12.85
CA GLN A 6 8.79 17.67 -11.39
C GLN A 6 8.23 16.28 -11.08
N ALA A 7 9.11 15.29 -10.99
CA ALA A 7 8.78 14.01 -10.38
C ALA A 7 8.52 14.25 -8.89
N GLY A 8 7.36 13.78 -8.42
CA GLY A 8 6.80 14.08 -7.10
C GLY A 8 7.82 13.93 -5.97
N HIS A 9 8.10 15.06 -5.31
CA HIS A 9 8.83 15.08 -4.06
C HIS A 9 7.87 14.60 -2.96
N ILE A 10 7.97 13.33 -2.58
CA ILE A 10 7.30 12.79 -1.38
C ILE A 10 7.96 13.40 -0.15
N GLN A 11 7.39 14.49 0.35
CA GLN A 11 7.84 15.12 1.58
C GLN A 11 7.51 14.20 2.76
N GLN A 12 8.54 13.57 3.33
CA GLN A 12 8.42 12.77 4.54
C GLN A 12 8.00 13.70 5.69
N GLY A 13 6.70 13.71 6.01
CA GLY A 13 6.14 14.55 7.08
C GLY A 13 4.65 14.90 6.94
N ALA A 14 4.02 14.67 5.79
CA ALA A 14 2.58 14.92 5.59
C ALA A 14 1.81 13.64 5.24
N ASN A 15 0.56 13.54 5.68
CA ASN A 15 -0.37 12.51 5.20
C ASN A 15 -0.61 12.75 3.71
N HIS A 16 0.05 11.96 2.87
CA HIS A 16 -0.10 12.01 1.42
C HIS A 16 -1.09 10.91 1.02
N ALA A 17 -2.21 11.32 0.41
CA ALA A 17 -3.16 10.40 -0.19
C ALA A 17 -2.63 9.95 -1.56
N PHE A 18 -2.60 8.64 -1.78
CA PHE A 18 -2.29 8.05 -3.07
C PHE A 18 -3.57 7.61 -3.75
N THR A 19 -3.65 7.79 -5.06
CA THR A 19 -4.71 7.19 -5.87
C THR A 19 -4.51 5.67 -5.95
N TYR A 20 -5.58 4.93 -6.26
CA TYR A 20 -5.48 3.48 -6.44
C TYR A 20 -4.49 3.12 -7.56
N GLU A 21 -4.49 3.86 -8.67
CA GLU A 21 -3.55 3.65 -9.78
C GLU A 21 -2.09 3.83 -9.35
N GLU A 22 -1.80 4.79 -8.47
CA GLU A 22 -0.47 4.94 -7.89
C GLU A 22 -0.11 3.75 -7.01
N ILE A 23 -1.03 3.27 -6.16
CA ILE A 23 -0.80 2.08 -5.34
C ILE A 23 -0.50 0.85 -6.22
N VAL A 24 -1.24 0.67 -7.33
CA VAL A 24 -0.99 -0.40 -8.30
C VAL A 24 0.42 -0.26 -8.89
N LYS A 25 0.84 0.94 -9.28
CA LYS A 25 2.20 1.17 -9.81
C LYS A 25 3.28 0.91 -8.76
N ILE A 26 3.09 1.42 -7.54
CA ILE A 26 4.01 1.27 -6.41
C ILE A 26 4.24 -0.20 -6.08
N THR A 27 3.17 -1.01 -6.11
CA THR A 27 3.21 -2.43 -5.71
C THR A 27 3.44 -3.39 -6.88
N CYS A 28 3.73 -2.88 -8.08
CA CYS A 28 3.80 -3.67 -9.32
C CYS A 28 2.57 -4.58 -9.48
N ASN A 29 1.37 -4.02 -9.32
CA ASN A 29 0.09 -4.73 -9.34
C ASN A 29 -0.03 -5.78 -8.23
N PHE A 30 0.35 -5.42 -7.00
CA PHE A 30 0.33 -6.29 -5.81
C PHE A 30 1.11 -7.60 -5.98
N GLN A 31 2.20 -7.58 -6.74
CA GLN A 31 2.95 -8.79 -7.13
C GLN A 31 3.64 -9.49 -5.94
N THR A 32 4.22 -8.72 -5.01
CA THR A 32 5.08 -9.27 -3.96
C THR A 32 4.41 -9.15 -2.60
N LEU A 33 3.80 -10.24 -2.12
CA LEU A 33 3.27 -10.33 -0.76
C LEU A 33 4.41 -10.53 0.25
N ILE A 34 4.50 -9.65 1.24
CA ILE A 34 5.51 -9.73 2.31
C ILE A 34 4.92 -10.07 3.68
N GLY A 35 3.60 -10.04 3.84
CA GLY A 35 2.95 -10.46 5.07
C GLY A 35 1.44 -10.64 4.93
N LYS A 36 0.87 -11.51 5.77
CA LYS A 36 -0.58 -11.77 5.83
C LYS A 36 -0.99 -12.08 7.27
N GLY A 37 -2.09 -11.50 7.72
CA GLY A 37 -2.62 -11.73 9.07
C GLY A 37 -4.10 -11.32 9.19
N GLY A 38 -4.62 -11.28 10.42
CA GLY A 38 -6.02 -10.93 10.70
C GLY A 38 -6.44 -9.57 10.15
N SER A 39 -5.52 -8.59 10.15
CA SER A 39 -5.81 -7.24 9.67
C SER A 39 -5.77 -7.07 8.14
N GLY A 40 -5.25 -8.05 7.39
CA GLY A 40 -5.07 -7.90 5.94
C GLY A 40 -3.78 -8.49 5.37
N SER A 41 -3.51 -8.11 4.13
CA SER A 41 -2.32 -8.47 3.36
C SER A 41 -1.38 -7.27 3.25
N VAL A 42 -0.07 -7.50 3.30
CA VAL A 42 0.96 -6.48 3.17
C VAL A 42 1.81 -6.81 1.94
N TYR A 43 1.93 -5.86 1.02
CA TYR A 43 2.70 -6.00 -0.20
C TYR A 43 3.92 -5.10 -0.18
N TYR A 44 5.00 -5.55 -0.79
CA TYR A 44 6.15 -4.71 -1.08
C TYR A 44 5.80 -3.72 -2.18
N GLY A 45 6.32 -2.51 -2.05
CA GLY A 45 6.27 -1.52 -3.10
C GLY A 45 7.48 -0.60 -3.08
N CYS A 46 7.62 0.18 -4.15
CA CYS A 46 8.70 1.13 -4.33
C CYS A 46 8.13 2.45 -4.85
N ILE A 47 8.46 3.56 -4.20
CA ILE A 47 8.03 4.91 -4.57
C ILE A 47 9.23 5.73 -5.03
N GLY A 48 9.12 6.42 -6.16
CA GLY A 48 10.17 7.30 -6.67
C GLY A 48 11.48 6.58 -6.95
N ASN A 49 12.59 7.13 -6.46
CA ASN A 49 13.95 6.69 -6.77
C ASN A 49 14.45 5.50 -5.93
N GLY A 50 13.58 4.54 -5.59
CA GLY A 50 13.99 3.38 -4.77
C GLY A 50 13.55 3.44 -3.31
N ASN A 51 12.62 4.31 -2.92
CA ASN A 51 12.12 4.30 -1.55
C ASN A 51 11.18 3.12 -1.36
N GLU A 52 11.67 2.09 -0.68
CA GLU A 52 10.93 0.87 -0.37
C GLU A 52 9.83 1.15 0.66
N VAL A 53 8.65 0.59 0.43
CA VAL A 53 7.48 0.76 1.29
C VAL A 53 6.71 -0.55 1.46
N ALA A 54 5.95 -0.62 2.55
CA ALA A 54 5.00 -1.69 2.81
C ALA A 54 3.56 -1.16 2.62
N VAL A 55 2.83 -1.73 1.66
CA VAL A 55 1.44 -1.37 1.37
C VAL A 55 0.51 -2.38 2.03
N LYS A 56 -0.19 -1.97 3.09
CA LYS A 56 -1.17 -2.81 3.79
C LYS A 56 -2.56 -2.65 3.18
N VAL A 57 -3.08 -3.73 2.63
CA VAL A 57 -4.45 -3.87 2.13
C VAL A 57 -5.30 -4.47 3.24
N LEU A 58 -6.24 -3.69 3.76
CA LEU A 58 -7.16 -4.13 4.80
C LEU A 58 -8.20 -5.09 4.21
N LYS A 59 -8.48 -6.18 4.91
CA LYS A 59 -9.64 -7.02 4.61
C LYS A 59 -10.92 -6.23 4.83
N ASP A 60 -11.87 -6.42 3.91
CA ASP A 60 -13.23 -5.91 4.04
C ASP A 60 -13.81 -6.21 5.42
N LEU A 61 -14.49 -5.21 5.99
CA LEU A 61 -15.07 -5.32 7.33
C LEU A 61 -16.07 -6.48 7.45
N GLN A 62 -16.69 -6.89 6.33
CA GLN A 62 -17.58 -8.04 6.30
C GLN A 62 -16.86 -9.36 6.59
N GLU A 63 -15.62 -9.54 6.12
CA GLU A 63 -14.86 -10.78 6.36
C GLU A 63 -14.37 -10.89 7.82
N ARG A 64 -14.14 -9.75 8.49
CA ARG A 64 -13.76 -9.72 9.92
C ARG A 64 -14.85 -10.27 10.83
N ARG A 65 -16.12 -10.02 10.49
CA ARG A 65 -17.27 -10.41 11.33
C ARG A 65 -17.59 -11.91 11.33
N THR A 66 -17.06 -12.69 10.40
CA THR A 66 -17.45 -14.11 10.24
C THR A 66 -16.45 -15.11 10.83
N LYS A 67 -15.26 -14.68 11.26
CA LYS A 67 -14.19 -15.60 11.72
C LYS A 67 -13.63 -15.31 13.10
N GLU A 68 -13.97 -14.18 13.71
CA GLU A 68 -13.39 -13.78 14.98
C GLU A 68 -14.42 -14.01 16.10
N PHE A 69 -14.16 -15.06 16.89
CA PHE A 69 -14.72 -15.38 18.22
C PHE A 69 -16.01 -16.20 18.31
N VAL A 70 -15.85 -17.54 18.24
CA VAL A 70 -16.52 -18.46 19.19
C VAL A 70 -15.43 -18.94 20.13
N ALA A 71 -15.33 -18.32 21.30
CA ALA A 71 -14.69 -18.95 22.45
C ALA A 71 -15.84 -19.59 23.24
N GLU A 72 -15.90 -20.92 23.22
CA GLU A 72 -16.69 -21.68 24.20
C GLU A 72 -15.98 -21.65 25.57
#